data_AF-A0A7Y2USI3-F1
#
_entry.id   AF-A0A7Y2USI3-F1
#
_cell.length_a   1.000
_cell.length_b   1.000
_cell.length_c   1.000
_cell.angle_alpha   90.00
_cell.angle_beta   90.00
_cell.angle_gamma   90.00
#
_symmetry.space_group_name_H-M   'P 1'
#
loop_
_entity.id
_entity.type
_entity.pdbx_description
1 polymer ?
#
loop_
_entity_poly.entity_id
_entity_poly.type
_entity_poly.pdbx_seq_one_letter_code
_entity_poly.pdbx_strand_id
1 'polypeptide(L)' 'MMLLRRKLRIETERMTLRPPIHSDFRAWTSLRAKSRAFLTKWEPAWADDHLTRKAFTNRVYWAQRSVSAGTALPLFLI' A
#
# COMPACT_ATOMS: atom_id res chain seq x y z
N MET A 1 -6.70 16.53 -24.70
CA MET A 1 -7.03 17.07 -23.36
C MET A 1 -6.83 15.95 -22.34
N MET A 2 -5.68 15.90 -21.67
CA MET A 2 -5.37 14.83 -20.71
C MET A 2 -6.19 15.08 -19.45
N LEU A 3 -7.34 14.42 -19.32
CA LEU A 3 -8.09 14.42 -18.06
C LEU A 3 -7.14 13.89 -16.98
N LEU A 4 -6.72 14.75 -16.06
CA LEU A 4 -6.06 14.32 -14.82
C LEU A 4 -7.04 13.35 -14.13
N ARG A 5 -6.82 12.04 -14.32
CA ARG A 5 -7.54 11.01 -13.58
C ARG A 5 -7.32 11.33 -12.10
N ARG A 6 -8.40 11.75 -11.42
CA ARG A 6 -8.38 11.95 -9.97
C ARG A 6 -7.86 10.66 -9.34
N LYS A 7 -6.83 10.79 -8.49
CA LYS A 7 -6.34 9.66 -7.71
C LYS A 7 -7.48 9.16 -6.83
N LEU A 8 -7.77 7.87 -6.88
CA LEU A 8 -8.82 7.23 -6.09
C LEU A 8 -8.60 7.52 -4.60
N ARG A 9 -9.65 8.02 -3.95
CA ARG A 9 -9.67 8.38 -2.54
C ARG A 9 -11.10 8.25 -2.05
N ILE A 10 -11.31 7.42 -1.03
CA ILE A 10 -12.60 7.20 -0.39
C ILE A 10 -12.49 7.80 1.00
N GLU A 11 -13.24 8.87 1.24
CA GLU A 11 -13.29 9.52 2.55
C GLU A 11 -14.42 8.91 3.37
N THR A 12 -14.14 8.67 4.63
CA THR A 12 -15.12 8.26 5.63
C THR A 12 -15.06 9.26 6.80
N GLU A 13 -15.91 9.08 7.81
CA GLU A 13 -15.91 9.97 8.98
C GLU A 13 -14.57 10.01 9.73
N ARG A 14 -13.83 8.89 9.79
CA ARG A 14 -12.64 8.74 10.65
C ARG A 14 -11.40 8.20 9.95
N MET A 15 -11.48 7.94 8.64
CA MET A 15 -10.38 7.36 7.87
C MET A 15 -10.49 7.72 6.39
N THR A 16 -9.35 7.69 5.71
CA THR A 16 -9.24 7.76 4.27
C THR A 16 -8.77 6.41 3.74
N LEU A 17 -9.41 5.91 2.67
CA LEU A 17 -8.86 4.82 1.86
C LEU A 17 -8.27 5.37 0.57
N ARG A 18 -7.00 5.07 0.31
CA ARG A 18 -6.32 5.45 -0.95
C ARG A 18 -5.23 4.45 -1.34
N PRO A 19 -4.84 4.37 -2.62
CA PRO A 19 -3.67 3.59 -3.02
C PRO A 19 -2.40 4.02 -2.25
N PRO A 20 -1.45 3.10 -2.04
CA PRO A 20 -0.18 3.42 -1.39
C PRO A 20 0.63 4.41 -2.23
N ILE A 21 1.35 5.30 -1.56
CA ILE A 21 2.30 6.24 -2.18
C ILE A 21 3.68 6.08 -1.54
N HIS A 22 4.73 6.57 -2.23
CA HIS A 22 6.11 6.40 -1.75
C HIS A 22 6.38 6.96 -0.35
N SER A 23 5.69 8.04 0.06
CA SER A 23 5.85 8.63 1.38
C SER A 23 5.29 7.76 2.52
N ASP A 24 4.47 6.75 2.22
CA ASP A 24 3.90 5.84 3.23
C ASP A 24 4.94 4.86 3.79
N PHE A 25 6.12 4.76 3.18
CA PHE A 25 7.14 3.76 3.51
C PHE A 25 7.44 3.67 5.01
N ARG A 26 7.69 4.81 5.68
CA ARG A 26 8.08 4.81 7.10
C ARG A 26 6.93 4.37 8.00
N ALA A 27 5.73 4.87 7.77
CA ALA A 27 4.55 4.51 8.56
C ALA A 27 4.19 3.03 8.37
N TRP A 28 4.19 2.56 7.12
CA TRP A 28 3.88 1.18 6.77
C TRP A 28 4.88 0.18 7.36
N THR A 29 6.19 0.42 7.19
CA THR A 29 7.23 -0.48 7.73
C THR A 29 7.22 -0.52 9.25
N SER A 30 7.08 0.64 9.92
CA SER A 30 7.00 0.72 11.38
C SER A 30 5.80 -0.06 11.92
N LEU A 31 4.62 0.11 11.33
CA LEU A 31 3.42 -0.63 11.73
C LEU A 31 3.60 -2.14 11.52
N ARG A 32 4.09 -2.56 10.34
CA ARG A 32 4.34 -3.97 10.03
C ARG A 32 5.36 -4.60 10.97
N ALA A 33 6.47 -3.93 11.26
CA ALA A 33 7.50 -4.41 12.16
C ALA A 33 6.95 -4.62 13.58
N LYS A 34 6.19 -3.65 14.11
CA LYS A 34 5.54 -3.75 15.42
C LYS A 34 4.51 -4.88 15.48
N SER A 35 3.78 -5.11 14.40
CA SER A 35 2.75 -6.15 14.32
C SER A 35 3.28 -7.53 13.88
N ARG A 36 4.59 -7.71 13.67
CA ARG A 36 5.15 -8.94 13.08
C ARG A 36 4.72 -10.20 13.84
N ALA A 37 4.84 -10.21 15.16
CA ALA A 37 4.49 -11.37 16.00
C ALA A 37 3.01 -11.78 15.88
N PHE A 38 2.13 -10.82 15.59
CA PHE A 38 0.72 -11.07 15.33
C PHE A 38 0.49 -11.55 13.90
N LEU A 39 1.10 -10.87 12.91
CA LEU A 39 0.84 -11.09 11.49
C LEU A 39 1.41 -12.41 10.93
N THR A 40 2.57 -12.87 11.41
CA THR A 40 3.25 -14.05 10.84
C THR A 40 2.47 -15.36 10.98
N LYS A 41 1.43 -15.38 11.82
CA LYS A 41 0.53 -16.53 11.99
C LYS A 41 -0.55 -16.60 10.88
N TRP A 42 -0.81 -15.48 10.21
CA TRP A 42 -1.96 -15.32 9.31
C TRP A 42 -1.56 -14.92 7.89
N GLU A 43 -0.38 -14.32 7.71
CA GLU A 43 0.14 -13.94 6.40
C GLU A 43 1.05 -15.02 5.82
N PRO A 44 1.20 -15.08 4.48
CA PRO A 44 2.27 -15.86 3.85
C PRO A 44 3.64 -15.48 4.39
N ALA A 45 4.61 -16.38 4.24
CA ALA A 45 5.99 -16.12 4.64
C ALA A 45 6.50 -14.80 4.03
N TRP A 46 7.08 -13.94 4.88
CA TRP A 46 7.65 -12.68 4.44
C TRP A 46 8.98 -12.95 3.76
N ALA A 47 9.18 -12.39 2.58
CA ALA A 47 10.50 -12.35 1.96
C ALA A 47 11.48 -11.58 2.86
N ASP A 48 12.78 -11.92 2.75
CA ASP A 48 13.82 -11.27 3.56
C ASP A 48 13.89 -9.75 3.34
N ASP A 49 13.48 -9.29 2.14
CA ASP A 49 13.44 -7.89 1.76
C ASP A 49 12.08 -7.21 1.97
N HIS A 50 11.11 -7.86 2.61
CA HIS A 50 9.71 -7.41 2.69
C HIS A 50 9.52 -6.00 3.26
N LEU A 51 10.37 -5.61 4.22
CA LEU A 51 10.35 -4.27 4.84
C LEU A 51 11.36 -3.30 4.25
N THR A 52 12.02 -3.65 3.14
CA THR A 52 12.97 -2.77 2.48
C THR A 52 12.28 -1.70 1.64
N ARG A 53 13.00 -0.61 1.39
CA ARG A 53 12.53 0.46 0.49
C ARG A 53 12.26 -0.05 -0.92
N LYS A 54 13.07 -0.98 -1.42
CA LYS A 54 12.92 -1.58 -2.76
C LYS A 54 11.60 -2.34 -2.87
N ALA A 55 11.32 -3.25 -1.94
CA ALA A 55 10.08 -4.03 -1.92
C ALA A 55 8.84 -3.11 -1.81
N PHE A 56 8.91 -2.07 -0.97
CA PHE A 56 7.81 -1.11 -0.85
C PHE A 56 7.60 -0.28 -2.12
N THR A 57 8.67 0.19 -2.76
CA THR A 57 8.58 0.89 -4.05
C THR A 57 7.93 0.01 -5.12
N ASN A 58 8.30 -1.28 -5.19
CA ASN A 58 7.65 -2.24 -6.08
C ASN A 58 6.16 -2.39 -5.79
N ARG A 59 5.76 -2.41 -4.51
CA ARG A 59 4.33 -2.42 -4.10
C ARG A 59 3.58 -1.19 -4.60
N VAL A 60 4.17 0.01 -4.50
CA VAL A 60 3.56 1.26 -5.00
C VAL A 60 3.39 1.20 -6.52
N TYR A 61 4.41 0.76 -7.26
CA TYR A 61 4.32 0.64 -8.71
C TYR A 61 3.30 -0.41 -9.15
N TRP A 62 3.27 -1.56 -8.50
CA TRP A 62 2.26 -2.59 -8.75
C TRP A 62 0.85 -2.04 -8.50
N ALA A 63 0.63 -1.34 -7.38
CA ALA A 63 -0.65 -0.72 -7.07
C ALA A 63 -1.09 0.28 -8.15
N GLN A 64 -0.19 1.18 -8.56
CA GLN A 64 -0.49 2.17 -9.59
C GLN A 64 -0.81 1.52 -10.94
N ARG A 65 -0.06 0.48 -11.32
CA ARG A 65 -0.30 -0.28 -12.55
C ARG A 65 -1.65 -0.99 -12.52
N SER A 66 -1.96 -1.69 -11.45
CA SER A 66 -3.21 -2.45 -11.32
C SER A 66 -4.44 -1.55 -11.29
N VAL A 67 -4.36 -0.40 -10.62
CA VAL A 67 -5.43 0.61 -10.64
C VAL A 67 -5.62 1.17 -12.05
N SER A 68 -4.51 1.49 -12.74
CA SER A 68 -4.58 2.05 -14.10
C SER A 68 -5.17 1.06 -15.10
N ALA A 69 -4.84 -0.24 -14.95
CA ALA A 69 -5.33 -1.33 -15.77
C ALA A 69 -6.75 -1.82 -15.38
N GLY A 70 -7.32 -1.33 -14.28
CA GLY A 70 -8.63 -1.77 -13.80
C GLY A 70 -8.67 -3.21 -13.26
N THR A 71 -7.52 -3.77 -12.89
CA THR A 71 -7.40 -5.18 -12.45
C THR A 71 -7.41 -5.36 -10.94
N ALA A 72 -7.08 -4.32 -10.17
CA ALA A 72 -7.18 -4.32 -8.72
C ALA A 72 -7.27 -2.91 -8.14
N LEU A 73 -7.80 -2.82 -6.91
CA LEU A 73 -7.86 -1.59 -6.10
C LEU A 73 -7.17 -1.81 -4.73
N PRO A 74 -5.84 -1.91 -4.68
CA PRO A 74 -5.12 -2.04 -3.41
C PRO A 74 -5.11 -0.69 -2.67
N LEU A 75 -5.89 -0.61 -1.60
CA LEU A 75 -6.03 0.60 -0.78
C LEU A 75 -5.37 0.41 0.59
N PHE A 76 -4.77 1.48 1.10
CA PHE A 76 -4.38 1.61 2.50
C PHE A 76 -5.48 2.32 3.27
N LEU A 77 -5.62 1.93 4.54
CA LEU A 77 -6.41 2.63 5.55
C LEU A 77 -5.48 3.62 6.23
N ILE A 78 -5.79 4.91 6.15
CA ILE A 78 -4.98 6.01 6.69
C ILE A 78 -5.84 6.90 7.56
#